data_AF-A0A1A8UKT0-F1
#
_entry.id   AF-A0A1A8UKT0-F1
#
_cell.length_a   1.000
_cell.length_b   1.000
_cell.length_c   1.000
_cell.angle_alpha   90.00
_cell.angle_beta   90.00
_cell.angle_gamma   90.00
#
_symmetry.space_group_name_H-M   'P 1'
#
loop_
_entity.id
_entity.type
_entity.pdbx_description
1 polymer ?
#
loop_
_entity_poly.entity_id
_entity_poly.type
_entity_poly.pdbx_seq_one_letter_code
_entity_poly.pdbx_strand_id
1 'polypeptide(L)'
;LLPLMILASQKHVLNEPVNRQRVYLTLLISLQFFLILAFSATETIMFYVIFEATLIPTLILITRWGNQKERLNAGTYFLFYTLASSLPLLVALLILHSSTGTLSFFTISYLSSPTLTPISHQL
;
A
#
# COMPACT_ATOMS: atom_id res chain seq x y z
N LEU A 1 -1.46 -10.34 12.37
CA LEU A 1 -1.07 -11.07 11.14
C LEU A 1 0.33 -11.66 11.25
N LEU A 2 1.31 -10.90 11.74
CA LEU A 2 2.70 -11.33 11.90
C LEU A 2 2.89 -12.73 12.56
N PRO A 3 2.23 -13.09 13.69
CA PRO A 3 2.42 -14.41 14.31
C PRO A 3 1.99 -15.57 13.41
N LEU A 4 0.89 -15.38 12.67
CA LEU A 4 0.37 -16.38 11.74
C LEU A 4 1.31 -16.56 10.54
N MET A 5 1.88 -15.47 10.02
CA MET A 5 2.85 -15.52 8.92
C MET A 5 4.15 -16.22 9.34
N ILE A 6 4.61 -16.01 10.59
CA ILE A 6 5.76 -16.73 11.13
C ILE A 6 5.45 -18.23 11.22
N LEU A 7 4.31 -18.61 11.79
CA LEU A 7 3.91 -20.01 11.91
C LEU A 7 3.80 -20.69 10.54
N ALA A 8 3.19 -20.03 9.56
CA ALA A 8 3.06 -20.55 8.20
C ALA A 8 4.41 -20.72 7.47
N SER A 9 5.37 -19.83 7.72
CA SER A 9 6.67 -19.84 7.03
C SER A 9 7.77 -20.63 7.74
N GLN A 10 7.56 -21.05 9.00
CA GLN A 10 8.56 -21.79 9.79
C GLN A 10 9.18 -22.97 9.02
N LYS A 11 8.35 -23.88 8.50
CA LYS A 11 8.85 -25.08 7.82
C LYS A 11 9.70 -24.78 6.59
N HIS A 12 9.40 -23.70 5.87
CA HIS A 12 10.13 -23.31 4.66
C HIS A 12 11.42 -22.54 4.98
N VAL A 13 11.39 -21.70 6.01
CA VAL A 13 12.51 -20.83 6.41
C VAL A 13 13.55 -21.59 7.25
N LEU A 14 13.16 -22.66 7.94
CA LEU A 14 14.08 -23.48 8.76
C LEU A 14 15.25 -24.09 7.97
N ASN A 15 15.06 -24.36 6.67
CA ASN A 15 16.11 -24.92 5.80
C ASN A 15 17.12 -23.87 5.31
N GLU A 16 16.85 -22.58 5.51
CA GLU A 16 17.73 -21.49 5.10
C GLU A 16 18.75 -21.15 6.20
N PRO A 17 19.94 -20.63 5.87
CA PRO A 17 20.92 -20.20 6.87
C PRO A 17 20.37 -19.09 7.77
N VAL A 18 20.79 -19.08 9.04
CA VAL A 18 20.30 -18.17 10.09
C VAL A 18 20.27 -16.70 9.67
N ASN A 19 21.26 -16.25 8.90
CA ASN A 19 21.31 -14.86 8.42
C ASN A 19 20.15 -14.54 7.46
N ARG A 20 19.78 -15.47 6.57
CA ARG A 20 18.64 -15.30 5.65
C ARG A 20 17.30 -15.40 6.38
N GLN A 21 17.21 -16.23 7.42
CA GLN A 21 16.04 -16.27 8.29
C GLN A 21 15.81 -14.93 8.99
N ARG A 22 16.87 -14.30 9.52
CA ARG A 22 16.81 -12.97 10.14
C ARG A 22 16.34 -11.91 9.14
N VAL A 23 16.90 -11.89 7.92
CA VAL A 23 16.46 -10.94 6.89
C VAL A 23 14.98 -11.12 6.54
N TYR A 24 14.52 -12.36 6.39
CA TYR A 24 13.10 -12.64 6.12
C TYR A 24 12.19 -12.11 7.23
N LEU A 25 12.54 -12.35 8.50
CA LEU A 25 11.79 -11.82 9.64
C LEU A 25 11.82 -10.28 9.70
N THR A 26 12.97 -9.65 9.43
CA THR A 26 13.04 -8.17 9.38
C THR A 26 12.16 -7.60 8.28
N LEU A 27 12.06 -8.25 7.12
CA LEU A 27 11.17 -7.83 6.04
C LEU A 27 9.70 -7.96 6.44
N LEU A 28 9.31 -9.07 7.09
CA LEU A 28 7.95 -9.24 7.61
C LEU A 28 7.58 -8.18 8.66
N ILE A 29 8.51 -7.85 9.57
CA ILE A 29 8.30 -6.80 10.57
C ILE A 29 8.19 -5.43 9.88
N SER A 30 9.06 -5.13 8.91
CA SER A 30 9.00 -3.86 8.16
C SER A 30 7.70 -3.72 7.38
N LEU A 31 7.22 -4.80 6.76
CA LEU A 31 5.94 -4.83 6.07
C LEU A 31 4.78 -4.52 7.03
N GLN A 32 4.76 -5.18 8.19
CA GLN A 32 3.74 -4.94 9.22
C GLN A 32 3.79 -3.50 9.74
N PHE A 33 4.99 -2.93 9.89
CA PHE A 33 5.21 -1.55 10.31
C PHE A 33 4.63 -0.56 9.31
N PHE A 34 4.94 -0.70 8.01
CA PHE A 34 4.37 0.16 6.98
C PHE A 34 2.84 0.03 6.88
N LEU A 35 2.29 -1.18 7.03
CA LEU A 35 0.83 -1.35 7.06
C LEU A 35 0.18 -0.62 8.24
N ILE A 36 0.76 -0.71 9.44
CA ILE A 36 0.25 0.03 10.61
C ILE A 36 0.31 1.54 10.33
N LEU A 37 1.45 2.02 9.80
CA LEU A 37 1.61 3.43 9.45
C LEU A 37 0.57 3.89 8.42
N ALA A 38 0.31 3.08 7.38
CA ALA A 38 -0.67 3.40 6.34
C ALA A 38 -2.06 3.55 6.95
N PHE A 39 -2.52 2.58 7.75
CA PHE A 39 -3.84 2.66 8.38
C PHE A 39 -3.93 3.73 9.48
N SER A 40 -2.80 4.23 9.99
CA SER A 40 -2.78 5.36 10.93
C SER A 40 -2.66 6.74 10.26
N ALA A 41 -2.50 6.80 8.94
CA ALA A 41 -2.26 8.06 8.25
C ALA A 41 -3.52 8.97 8.27
N THR A 42 -3.32 10.24 8.63
CA THR A 42 -4.40 11.24 8.73
C THR A 42 -4.67 11.94 7.39
N GLU A 43 -3.63 12.08 6.57
CA GLU A 43 -3.68 12.69 5.24
C GLU A 43 -3.71 11.60 4.16
N THR A 44 -4.56 11.76 3.16
CA THR A 44 -4.66 10.81 2.04
C THR A 44 -3.37 10.70 1.23
N ILE A 45 -2.59 11.79 1.10
CA ILE A 45 -1.29 11.76 0.42
C ILE A 45 -0.25 10.97 1.22
N MET A 46 -0.29 11.05 2.56
CA MET A 46 0.60 10.31 3.44
C MET A 46 0.25 8.82 3.41
N PHE A 47 -1.05 8.48 3.39
CA PHE A 47 -1.52 7.13 3.12
C PHE A 47 -0.95 6.59 1.81
N TYR A 48 -1.02 7.36 0.72
CA TYR A 48 -0.48 6.96 -0.59
C TYR A 48 1.02 6.66 -0.53
N VAL A 49 1.82 7.57 0.04
CA VAL A 49 3.28 7.38 0.13
C VAL A 49 3.64 6.13 0.94
N ILE A 50 2.97 5.91 2.07
CA ILE A 50 3.25 4.74 2.92
C ILE A 50 2.74 3.46 2.24
N PHE A 51 1.62 3.52 1.53
CA PHE A 51 1.10 2.41 0.74
C PHE A 51 2.11 1.97 -0.33
N GLU A 52 2.65 2.91 -1.10
CA GLU A 52 3.72 2.64 -2.07
C GLU A 52 4.99 2.09 -1.40
N ALA A 53 5.33 2.58 -0.21
CA ALA A 53 6.48 2.07 0.55
C ALA A 53 6.33 0.58 0.93
N THR A 54 5.11 0.04 1.05
CA THR A 54 4.89 -1.40 1.28
C THR A 54 5.31 -2.28 0.10
N LEU A 55 5.41 -1.72 -1.12
CA LEU A 55 5.81 -2.46 -2.32
C LEU A 55 7.26 -2.95 -2.23
N ILE A 56 8.14 -2.20 -1.58
CA ILE A 56 9.56 -2.56 -1.46
C ILE A 56 9.75 -3.86 -0.67
N PRO A 57 9.28 -3.98 0.60
CA PRO A 57 9.45 -5.22 1.35
C PRO A 57 8.67 -6.40 0.75
N THR A 58 7.49 -6.16 0.16
CA THR A 58 6.72 -7.24 -0.51
C THR A 58 7.44 -7.76 -1.75
N LEU A 59 7.98 -6.88 -2.59
CA LEU A 59 8.74 -7.27 -3.78
C LEU A 59 9.98 -8.11 -3.41
N ILE A 60 10.72 -7.68 -2.39
CA ILE A 60 11.90 -8.42 -1.92
C ILE A 60 11.48 -9.82 -1.41
N LEU A 61 10.36 -9.92 -0.70
CA LEU A 61 9.84 -11.22 -0.24
C LEU A 61 9.49 -12.15 -1.42
N ILE A 62 8.74 -11.66 -2.41
CA ILE A 62 8.31 -12.44 -3.58
C ILE A 62 9.53 -12.91 -4.40
N THR A 63 10.44 -12.00 -4.73
CA THR A 63 11.56 -12.28 -5.63
C THR A 63 12.64 -13.16 -4.99
N ARG A 64 12.88 -13.04 -3.68
CA ARG A 64 13.98 -13.73 -2.98
C ARG A 64 13.57 -15.02 -2.29
N TRP A 65 12.36 -15.08 -1.72
CA TRP A 65 11.84 -16.28 -1.00
C TRP A 65 10.69 -16.98 -1.73
N GLY A 66 10.29 -16.54 -2.93
CA GLY A 66 9.41 -17.32 -3.80
C GLY A 66 10.08 -18.63 -4.23
N ASN A 67 9.35 -19.75 -4.17
CA ASN A 67 9.90 -21.08 -4.47
C ASN A 67 9.98 -21.39 -5.98
N GLN A 68 9.13 -20.76 -6.79
CA GLN A 68 9.03 -21.03 -8.22
C GLN A 68 10.03 -20.20 -9.05
N LYS A 69 10.48 -20.74 -10.19
CA LYS A 69 11.36 -20.03 -11.12
C LYS A 69 10.70 -18.76 -11.69
N GLU A 70 9.38 -18.76 -11.85
CA GLU A 70 8.59 -17.64 -12.35
C GLU A 70 8.43 -16.49 -11.33
N ARG A 71 9.01 -16.59 -10.13
CA ARG A 71 8.91 -15.56 -9.07
C ARG A 71 9.39 -14.18 -9.51
N LEU A 72 10.36 -14.11 -10.41
CA LEU A 72 10.84 -12.82 -10.94
C LEU A 72 9.78 -12.19 -11.83
N ASN A 73 9.13 -12.97 -12.69
CA ASN A 73 8.01 -12.51 -13.51
C ASN A 73 6.81 -12.13 -12.65
N ALA A 74 6.48 -12.93 -11.63
CA ALA A 74 5.42 -12.58 -10.68
C ALA A 74 5.74 -11.26 -9.93
N GLY A 75 7.00 -11.03 -9.57
CA GLY A 75 7.46 -9.80 -8.95
C GLY A 75 7.35 -8.59 -9.87
N THR A 76 7.73 -8.72 -11.16
CA THR A 76 7.57 -7.63 -12.13
C THR A 76 6.10 -7.31 -12.37
N TYR A 77 5.26 -8.33 -12.55
CA TYR A 77 3.81 -8.13 -12.67
C TYR A 77 3.24 -7.44 -11.44
N PHE A 78 3.58 -7.89 -10.24
CA PHE A 78 3.14 -7.26 -8.99
C PHE A 78 3.50 -5.77 -8.96
N LEU A 79 4.75 -5.42 -9.25
CA LEU A 79 5.22 -4.03 -9.24
C LEU A 79 4.51 -3.18 -10.31
N PHE A 80 4.41 -3.66 -11.54
CA PHE A 80 3.80 -2.88 -12.62
C PHE A 80 2.29 -2.72 -12.45
N TYR A 81 1.58 -3.76 -11.99
CA TYR A 81 0.14 -3.65 -11.75
C TYR A 81 -0.16 -2.69 -10.60
N THR A 82 0.62 -2.71 -9.53
CA THR A 82 0.43 -1.79 -8.39
C THR A 82 0.78 -0.36 -8.77
N LEU A 83 1.95 -0.10 -9.37
CA LEU A 83 2.33 1.25 -9.78
C LEU A 83 1.41 1.82 -10.87
N ALA A 84 1.06 1.04 -11.90
CA ALA A 84 0.22 1.53 -12.98
C ALA A 84 -1.20 1.84 -12.51
N SER A 85 -1.73 1.08 -11.53
CA SER A 85 -3.03 1.36 -10.94
C SER A 85 -3.00 2.50 -9.91
N SER A 86 -1.87 2.72 -9.24
CA SER A 86 -1.74 3.73 -8.20
C SER A 86 -1.41 5.13 -8.74
N LEU A 87 -0.78 5.26 -9.90
CA LEU A 87 -0.51 6.57 -10.52
C LEU A 87 -1.80 7.37 -10.85
N PRO A 88 -2.87 6.78 -11.42
CA PRO A 88 -4.16 7.45 -11.56
C PRO A 88 -4.73 7.94 -10.22
N LEU A 89 -4.55 7.17 -9.15
CA LEU A 89 -4.96 7.56 -7.80
C LEU A 89 -4.18 8.79 -7.33
N LEU A 90 -2.86 8.85 -7.56
CA LEU A 90 -2.06 10.03 -7.22
C LEU A 90 -2.55 11.27 -7.97
N VAL A 91 -2.82 11.15 -9.28
CA VAL A 91 -3.36 12.26 -10.08
C VAL A 91 -4.71 12.73 -9.51
N ALA A 92 -5.60 11.81 -9.16
CA ALA A 92 -6.89 12.14 -8.55
C ALA A 92 -6.72 12.87 -7.20
N LEU A 93 -5.76 12.44 -6.36
CA LEU A 93 -5.47 13.09 -5.08
C LEU A 93 -4.91 14.51 -5.27
N LEU A 94 -4.06 14.74 -6.27
CA LEU A 94 -3.54 16.08 -6.57
C LEU A 94 -4.64 17.03 -7.06
N ILE A 95 -5.55 16.52 -7.91
CA ILE A 95 -6.72 17.29 -8.36
C ILE A 95 -7.63 17.62 -7.16
N LEU A 96 -7.90 16.64 -6.29
CA LEU A 96 -8.70 16.84 -5.09
C LEU A 96 -8.07 17.89 -4.18
N HIS A 97 -6.76 17.80 -3.92
CA HIS A 97 -6.05 18.78 -3.10
C HIS A 97 -6.17 20.20 -3.67
N SER A 98 -6.11 20.34 -5.00
CA SER A 98 -6.26 21.65 -5.66
C SER A 98 -7.66 22.26 -5.51
N SER A 99 -8.70 21.44 -5.38
CA SER A 99 -10.09 21.91 -5.27
C SER A 99 -10.54 22.11 -3.83
N THR A 100 -10.14 21.24 -2.91
CA THR A 100 -10.55 21.29 -1.49
C THR A 100 -9.57 22.03 -0.59
N GLY A 101 -8.33 22.24 -1.05
CA GLY A 101 -7.24 22.86 -0.29
C GLY A 101 -6.69 22.02 0.87
N THR A 102 -7.34 20.90 1.22
CA THR A 102 -6.93 19.98 2.29
C THR A 102 -7.19 18.53 1.87
N LEU A 103 -6.31 17.61 2.31
CA LEU A 103 -6.40 16.17 2.04
C LEU A 103 -6.63 15.34 3.31
N SER A 104 -6.94 16.00 4.42
CA SER A 104 -7.13 15.33 5.70
C SER A 104 -8.45 14.58 5.70
N PHE A 105 -8.43 13.34 6.18
CA PHE A 105 -9.65 12.53 6.29
C PHE A 105 -10.74 13.22 7.13
N PHE A 106 -10.33 13.95 8.16
CA PHE A 106 -11.26 14.65 9.05
C PHE A 106 -11.91 15.84 8.35
N THR A 107 -11.12 16.73 7.74
CA THR A 107 -11.63 17.98 7.15
C THR A 107 -12.48 17.75 5.91
N ILE A 108 -12.17 16.74 5.10
CA ILE A 108 -12.94 16.44 3.88
C ILE A 108 -14.41 16.14 4.17
N SER A 109 -14.72 15.53 5.33
CA SER A 109 -16.11 15.24 5.71
C SER A 109 -16.93 16.49 6.05
N TYR A 110 -16.27 17.59 6.40
CA TYR A 110 -16.90 18.87 6.72
C TYR A 110 -16.99 19.83 5.53
N LEU A 111 -16.38 19.50 4.37
CA LEU A 111 -16.60 20.29 3.18
C LEU A 111 -18.07 20.15 2.76
N SER A 112 -18.74 21.29 2.60
CA SER A 112 -20.11 21.38 2.13
C SER A 112 -20.29 20.54 0.88
N SER A 113 -21.28 19.64 0.90
CA SER A 113 -21.70 18.91 -0.29
C SER A 113 -21.90 19.90 -1.44
N PRO A 114 -21.44 19.59 -2.67
CA PRO A 114 -21.76 20.43 -3.81
C PRO A 114 -23.27 20.55 -3.84
N THR A 115 -23.77 21.79 -3.70
CA THR A 115 -25.20 22.06 -3.80
C THR A 115 -25.62 21.66 -5.20
N LEU A 116 -26.21 20.47 -5.33
CA LEU A 116 -26.89 20.06 -6.54
C LEU A 116 -28.07 21.01 -6.71
N THR A 117 -27.87 22.09 -7.45
CA THR A 117 -28.95 23.00 -7.81
C THR A 117 -29.98 22.17 -8.58
N PRO A 118 -31.21 22.02 -8.07
CA PRO A 118 -32.24 21.30 -8.79
C PRO A 118 -32.52 22.07 -10.08
N ILE A 119 -32.44 21.39 -11.22
CA ILE A 119 -32.63 21.92 -12.59
C ILE A 119 -34.09 22.41 -12.83
N SER A 120 -34.95 22.42 -11.81
CA SER A 120 -36.38 22.68 -11.94
C SER A 120 -36.79 24.13 -12.20
N HIS A 121 -35.86 25.08 -12.42
CA HIS A 121 -36.18 26.50 -12.61
C HIS A 121 -35.80 27.09 -13.98
N GLN A 122 -35.48 26.26 -14.98
CA GLN A 122 -35.18 26.73 -16.36
C GLN A 122 -36.07 26.10 -17.46
N LEU A 123 -37.29 25.66 -17.11
CA LEU A 123 -38.37 25.39 -18.06
C LEU A 123 -39.58 26.26 -17.71
#